data_AF-A0A1W2FCK0-F1
#
_entry.id   AF-A0A1W2FCK0-F1
#
_cell.length_a   1.000
_cell.length_b   1.000
_cell.length_c   1.000
_cell.angle_alpha   90.00
_cell.angle_beta   90.00
_cell.angle_gamma   90.00
#
_symmetry.space_group_name_H-M   'P 1'
#
loop_
_entity.id
_entity.type
_entity.pdbx_description
1 polymer ?
#
loop_
_entity_poly.entity_id
_entity_poly.type
_entity_poly.pdbx_seq_one_letter_code
_entity_poly.pdbx_strand_id
1 'polypeptide(L)'
;MAALSAKAATTPFRIAAGLFLFGPLFLLLSQAIPHDYGFLELGGLFTLSVYDLVLAILGLSIGSAMAETAADLRAIWLTFAAIMLVMLLFFDPIFVFIRTTPLGDVLYLIAPVAVASAGLALWLKGAPRRYAMVAASGLVAFSLSLFIGLDDLGVGIADFASGALFCALWLLVSPGLLLRQFRGPWLIIPSRIIGSWLVVIAIIVTVSLYVPMPVVAPPPPTDGLQSGPLSDGTLLEIPLDDQGVSEDSPPTPEQ
;
A
#
# COMPACT_ATOMS: atom_id res chain seq x y z
N MET A 1 -1.32 -13.57 -35.49
CA MET A 1 -0.58 -14.53 -34.64
C MET A 1 0.93 -14.55 -34.93
N ALA A 2 1.39 -14.56 -36.18
CA ALA A 2 2.84 -14.60 -36.50
C ALA A 2 3.69 -13.46 -35.90
N ALA A 3 3.18 -12.21 -35.87
CA ALA A 3 3.89 -11.07 -35.28
C ALA A 3 4.03 -11.14 -33.74
N LEU A 4 3.06 -11.77 -33.06
CA LEU A 4 3.13 -12.02 -31.60
C LEU A 4 4.17 -13.10 -31.30
N SER A 5 4.21 -14.17 -32.12
CA SER A 5 5.23 -15.22 -32.03
C SER A 5 6.65 -14.68 -32.27
N ALA A 6 6.82 -13.74 -33.20
CA ALA A 6 8.11 -13.12 -33.48
C ALA A 6 8.59 -12.20 -32.33
N LYS A 7 7.68 -11.43 -31.70
CA LYS A 7 8.00 -10.62 -30.51
C LYS A 7 8.31 -11.49 -29.29
N ALA A 8 7.60 -12.61 -29.12
CA ALA A 8 7.84 -13.56 -28.03
C ALA A 8 9.25 -14.17 -28.04
N ALA A 9 9.88 -14.26 -29.22
CA ALA A 9 11.24 -14.75 -29.38
C ALA A 9 12.31 -13.72 -28.97
N THR A 10 11.95 -12.45 -28.75
CA THR A 10 12.95 -11.41 -28.41
C THR A 10 13.36 -11.48 -26.95
N THR A 11 14.67 -11.45 -26.68
CA THR A 11 15.25 -11.37 -25.33
C THR A 11 14.63 -10.30 -24.42
N PRO A 12 14.42 -9.03 -24.86
CA PRO A 12 13.82 -8.01 -24.01
C PRO A 12 12.37 -8.31 -23.61
N PHE A 13 11.58 -8.92 -24.50
CA PHE A 13 10.22 -9.34 -24.17
C PHE A 13 10.23 -10.46 -23.14
N ARG A 14 11.10 -11.47 -23.29
CA ARG A 14 11.21 -12.58 -22.34
C ARG A 14 11.60 -12.11 -20.94
N ILE A 15 12.52 -11.14 -20.83
CA ILE A 15 12.90 -10.54 -19.55
C ILE A 15 11.72 -9.78 -18.94
N ALA A 16 11.04 -8.93 -19.71
CA ALA A 16 9.89 -8.17 -19.21
C ALA A 16 8.73 -9.09 -18.79
N ALA A 17 8.44 -10.13 -19.57
CA ALA A 17 7.43 -11.13 -19.26
C ALA A 17 7.81 -11.96 -18.03
N GLY A 18 9.07 -12.38 -17.92
CA GLY A 18 9.57 -13.09 -16.74
C GLY A 18 9.46 -12.25 -15.47
N LEU A 19 9.86 -10.97 -15.53
CA LEU A 19 9.72 -10.03 -14.41
C LEU A 19 8.24 -9.81 -14.06
N PHE A 20 7.35 -9.74 -15.04
CA PHE A 20 5.90 -9.61 -14.80
C PHE A 20 5.27 -10.85 -14.18
N LEU A 21 5.65 -12.03 -14.64
CA LEU A 21 5.13 -13.29 -14.09
C LEU A 21 5.74 -13.63 -12.73
N PHE A 22 6.94 -13.15 -12.43
CA PHE A 22 7.62 -13.41 -11.17
C PHE A 22 6.77 -13.01 -9.95
N GLY A 23 6.19 -11.81 -9.93
CA GLY A 23 5.45 -11.35 -8.76
C GLY A 23 4.17 -12.15 -8.48
N PRO A 24 3.25 -12.37 -9.43
CA PRO A 24 2.07 -13.19 -9.21
C PRO A 24 2.41 -14.62 -8.83
N LEU A 25 3.45 -15.21 -9.44
CA LEU A 25 3.90 -16.56 -9.08
C LEU A 25 4.44 -16.61 -7.64
N PHE A 26 5.25 -15.62 -7.26
CA PHE A 26 5.76 -15.49 -5.90
C PHE A 26 4.62 -15.32 -4.89
N LEU A 27 3.66 -14.44 -5.18
CA LEU A 27 2.47 -14.25 -4.34
C LEU A 27 1.64 -15.52 -4.23
N LEU A 28 1.39 -16.22 -5.34
CA LEU A 28 0.64 -17.48 -5.30
C LEU A 28 1.36 -18.55 -4.49
N LEU A 29 2.69 -18.66 -4.62
CA LEU A 29 3.49 -19.61 -3.85
C LEU A 29 3.49 -19.27 -2.35
N SER A 30 3.67 -17.99 -2.02
CA SER A 30 3.55 -17.44 -0.67
C SER A 30 2.20 -17.80 -0.05
N GLN A 31 1.10 -17.55 -0.75
CA GLN A 31 -0.23 -17.79 -0.22
C GLN A 31 -0.65 -19.27 -0.21
N ALA A 32 -0.06 -20.11 -1.07
CA ALA A 32 -0.43 -21.52 -1.18
C ALA A 32 0.27 -22.43 -0.15
N ILE A 33 1.43 -22.01 0.36
CA ILE A 33 2.24 -22.82 1.29
C ILE A 33 2.01 -22.27 2.71
N PRO A 34 1.50 -23.08 3.65
CA PRO A 34 1.42 -22.67 5.06
C PRO A 34 2.83 -22.44 5.60
N HIS A 35 3.14 -21.19 5.95
CA HIS A 35 4.41 -20.80 6.55
C HIS A 35 4.23 -19.51 7.37
N ASP A 36 5.19 -19.23 8.25
CA ASP A 36 5.23 -17.97 8.98
C ASP A 36 5.81 -16.88 8.08
N TYR A 37 5.08 -15.77 7.96
CA TYR A 37 5.48 -14.64 7.12
C TYR A 37 6.68 -13.92 7.73
N GLY A 38 7.78 -13.84 6.98
CA GLY A 38 8.90 -12.98 7.34
C GLY A 38 8.58 -11.50 7.15
N PHE A 39 9.29 -10.61 7.85
CA PHE A 39 9.08 -9.15 7.75
C PHE A 39 9.19 -8.61 6.33
N LEU A 40 10.11 -9.15 5.52
CA LEU A 40 10.25 -8.76 4.10
C LEU A 40 8.99 -9.09 3.29
N GLU A 41 8.38 -10.25 3.55
CA GLU A 41 7.17 -10.67 2.88
C GLU A 41 5.95 -9.85 3.33
N LEU A 42 5.86 -9.58 4.64
CA LEU A 42 4.85 -8.69 5.20
C LEU A 42 4.93 -7.29 4.58
N GLY A 43 6.13 -6.73 4.40
CA GLY A 43 6.29 -5.44 3.72
C GLY A 43 5.83 -5.45 2.27
N GLY A 44 6.12 -6.55 1.56
CA GLY A 44 5.63 -6.76 0.20
C GLY A 44 4.10 -6.87 0.13
N LEU A 45 3.48 -7.61 1.04
CA LEU A 45 2.03 -7.78 1.14
C LEU A 45 1.33 -6.49 1.60
N PHE A 46 1.94 -5.73 2.52
CA PHE A 46 1.46 -4.42 2.94
C PHE A 46 1.37 -3.45 1.76
N THR A 47 2.38 -3.44 0.90
CA THR A 47 2.36 -2.61 -0.31
C THR A 47 1.15 -2.95 -1.20
N LEU A 48 0.74 -4.21 -1.24
CA LEU A 48 -0.42 -4.68 -2.01
C LEU A 48 -1.75 -4.44 -1.30
N SER A 49 -1.76 -4.29 0.03
CA SER A 49 -2.97 -4.05 0.81
C SER A 49 -3.48 -2.60 0.69
N VAL A 50 -2.58 -1.64 0.44
CA VAL A 50 -2.92 -0.24 0.19
C VAL A 50 -3.40 -0.03 -1.25
N TYR A 51 -4.62 -0.51 -1.53
CA TYR A 51 -5.21 -0.60 -2.87
C TYR A 51 -5.10 0.70 -3.70
N ASP A 52 -5.41 1.85 -3.09
CA ASP A 52 -5.39 3.14 -3.77
C ASP A 52 -4.00 3.49 -4.31
N LEU A 53 -2.94 3.21 -3.53
CA LEU A 53 -1.57 3.47 -3.94
C LEU A 53 -1.07 2.43 -4.94
N VAL A 54 -1.49 1.17 -4.84
CA VAL A 54 -1.23 0.16 -5.88
C VAL A 54 -1.78 0.64 -7.22
N LEU A 55 -3.02 1.12 -7.26
CA LEU A 55 -3.63 1.67 -8.47
C LEU A 55 -2.84 2.87 -9.01
N ALA A 56 -2.40 3.78 -8.14
CA ALA A 56 -1.58 4.91 -8.55
C ALA A 56 -0.24 4.48 -9.15
N ILE A 57 0.43 3.49 -8.55
CA ILE A 57 1.69 2.92 -9.07
C ILE A 57 1.48 2.26 -10.43
N LEU A 58 0.40 1.51 -10.61
CA LEU A 58 0.04 0.92 -11.91
C LEU A 58 -0.27 2.01 -12.95
N GLY A 59 -0.93 3.09 -12.55
CA GLY A 59 -1.10 4.29 -13.38
C GLY A 59 0.23 4.90 -13.82
N LEU A 60 1.17 5.07 -12.89
CA LEU A 60 2.53 5.52 -13.18
C LEU A 60 3.26 4.55 -14.12
N SER A 61 3.06 3.25 -13.94
CA SER A 61 3.63 2.20 -14.78
C SER A 61 3.17 2.33 -16.24
N ILE A 62 1.87 2.52 -16.47
CA ILE A 62 1.31 2.78 -17.81
C ILE A 62 1.90 4.05 -18.40
N GLY A 63 1.99 5.12 -17.60
CA GLY A 63 2.59 6.37 -18.04
C GLY A 63 4.07 6.23 -18.40
N SER A 64 4.81 5.41 -17.65
CA SER A 64 6.22 5.08 -17.91
C SER A 64 6.40 4.30 -19.22
N ALA A 65 5.49 3.36 -19.53
CA ALA A 65 5.50 2.63 -20.80
C ALA A 65 5.33 3.54 -22.02
N MET A 66 4.54 4.61 -21.84
CA MET A 66 4.27 5.63 -22.84
C MET A 66 5.30 6.78 -22.85
N ALA A 67 6.37 6.71 -22.06
CA ALA A 67 7.44 7.71 -22.09
C ALA A 67 8.10 7.77 -23.48
N GLU A 68 8.31 8.98 -24.00
CA GLU A 68 8.84 9.21 -25.35
C GLU A 68 10.30 8.77 -25.41
N THR A 69 11.10 9.20 -24.43
CA THR A 69 12.52 8.91 -24.33
C THR A 69 12.84 7.91 -23.20
N ALA A 70 14.02 7.30 -23.26
CA ALA A 70 14.54 6.48 -22.15
C ALA A 70 14.98 7.35 -20.95
N ALA A 71 15.25 8.64 -21.16
CA ALA A 71 15.54 9.57 -20.08
C ALA A 71 14.29 9.84 -19.24
N ASP A 72 13.13 10.02 -19.88
CA ASP A 72 11.86 10.27 -19.18
C ASP A 72 11.42 9.06 -18.36
N LEU A 73 11.58 7.86 -18.92
CA LEU A 73 11.34 6.60 -18.22
C LEU A 73 12.20 6.52 -16.95
N ARG A 74 13.52 6.74 -17.10
CA ARG A 74 14.45 6.71 -15.98
C ARG A 74 14.15 7.80 -14.96
N ALA A 75 13.74 8.99 -15.38
CA ALA A 75 13.36 10.06 -14.47
C ALA A 75 12.19 9.65 -13.58
N ILE A 76 11.12 9.06 -14.14
CA ILE A 76 9.97 8.58 -13.35
C ILE A 76 10.43 7.52 -12.33
N TRP A 77 11.19 6.52 -12.76
CA TRP A 77 11.62 5.44 -11.87
C TRP A 77 12.61 5.89 -10.81
N LEU A 78 13.60 6.71 -11.18
CA LEU A 78 14.59 7.23 -10.25
C LEU A 78 13.97 8.23 -9.28
N THR A 79 13.05 9.08 -9.70
CA THR A 79 12.34 9.99 -8.78
C THR A 79 11.50 9.19 -7.78
N PHE A 80 10.74 8.18 -8.25
CA PHE A 80 10.00 7.30 -7.35
C PHE A 80 10.93 6.61 -6.34
N ALA A 81 11.98 5.94 -6.83
CA ALA A 81 12.92 5.20 -5.99
C ALA A 81 13.67 6.12 -5.02
N ALA A 82 14.14 7.29 -5.48
CA ALA A 82 14.91 8.22 -4.67
C ALA A 82 14.06 8.83 -3.55
N ILE A 83 12.83 9.27 -3.85
CA ILE A 83 11.95 9.82 -2.82
C ILE A 83 11.59 8.75 -1.81
N MET A 84 11.26 7.54 -2.27
CA MET A 84 10.93 6.44 -1.39
C MET A 84 12.11 6.09 -0.48
N LEU A 85 13.32 5.97 -1.03
CA LEU A 85 14.53 5.66 -0.28
C LEU A 85 14.86 6.74 0.75
N VAL A 86 14.84 8.02 0.36
CA VAL A 86 15.10 9.14 1.27
C VAL A 86 14.07 9.18 2.38
N MET A 87 12.79 9.01 2.04
CA MET A 87 11.70 9.07 3.00
C MET A 87 11.76 7.92 4.01
N LEU A 88 12.13 6.71 3.58
CA LEU A 88 12.28 5.55 4.46
C LEU A 88 13.54 5.63 5.33
N LEU A 89 14.66 6.14 4.80
CA LEU A 89 15.91 6.29 5.57
C LEU A 89 15.85 7.41 6.60
N PHE A 90 15.06 8.46 6.33
CA PHE A 90 14.94 9.64 7.17
C PHE A 90 13.49 9.84 7.63
N PHE A 91 12.76 8.75 7.86
CA PHE A 91 11.33 8.81 8.15
C PHE A 91 11.02 9.67 9.38
N ASP A 92 11.63 9.37 10.53
CA ASP A 92 11.40 10.09 11.79
C ASP A 92 11.59 11.62 11.67
N PRO A 93 12.75 12.14 11.22
CA PRO A 93 12.94 13.58 11.13
C PRO A 93 11.98 14.23 10.12
N ILE A 94 11.69 13.55 9.00
CA ILE A 94 10.76 14.09 8.00
C ILE A 94 9.33 14.10 8.55
N PHE A 95 8.92 13.04 9.25
CA PHE A 95 7.58 12.95 9.82
C PHE A 95 7.36 13.97 10.94
N VAL A 96 8.34 14.16 11.83
CA VAL A 96 8.33 15.23 12.84
C VAL A 96 8.20 16.59 12.16
N PHE A 97 9.00 16.84 11.11
CA PHE A 97 8.91 18.07 10.34
C PHE A 97 7.50 18.27 9.73
N ILE A 98 6.92 17.25 9.10
CA ILE A 98 5.57 17.32 8.53
C ILE A 98 4.53 17.68 9.60
N ARG A 99 4.61 17.10 10.79
CA ARG A 99 3.69 17.41 11.90
C ARG A 99 3.82 18.84 12.42
N THR A 100 4.94 19.51 12.20
CA THR A 100 5.10 20.93 12.55
C THR A 100 4.53 21.90 11.50
N THR A 101 4.06 21.37 10.36
CA THR A 101 3.47 22.15 9.27
C THR A 101 1.96 21.90 9.15
N PRO A 102 1.19 22.77 8.46
CA PRO A 102 -0.23 22.54 8.18
C PRO A 102 -0.51 21.24 7.40
N LEU A 103 0.51 20.62 6.82
CA LEU A 103 0.38 19.33 6.14
C LEU A 103 0.03 18.21 7.12
N GLY A 104 0.43 18.32 8.38
CA GLY A 104 0.08 17.36 9.44
C GLY A 104 -1.43 17.21 9.63
N ASP A 105 -2.19 18.30 9.51
CA ASP A 105 -3.65 18.33 9.72
C ASP A 105 -4.42 17.68 8.57
N VAL A 106 -3.79 17.52 7.41
CA VAL A 106 -4.42 17.01 6.17
C VAL A 106 -3.76 15.75 5.64
N LEU A 107 -2.97 15.06 6.45
CA LEU A 107 -2.27 13.83 6.06
C LEU A 107 -3.21 12.75 5.50
N TYR A 108 -4.46 12.71 5.95
CA TYR A 108 -5.48 11.79 5.42
C TYR A 108 -5.79 11.98 3.92
N LEU A 109 -5.51 13.15 3.35
CA LEU A 109 -5.71 13.44 1.92
C LEU A 109 -4.53 13.00 1.04
N ILE A 110 -3.40 12.58 1.61
CA ILE A 110 -2.19 12.35 0.81
C ILE A 110 -2.37 11.23 -0.23
N ALA A 111 -3.04 10.13 0.16
CA ALA A 111 -3.30 9.02 -0.75
C ALA A 111 -4.26 9.42 -1.88
N PRO A 112 -5.45 10.00 -1.62
CA PRO A 112 -6.32 10.50 -2.69
C PRO A 112 -5.63 11.49 -3.63
N VAL A 113 -4.83 12.41 -3.09
CA VAL A 113 -4.09 13.40 -3.90
C VAL A 113 -3.04 12.70 -4.77
N ALA A 114 -2.34 11.70 -4.24
CA ALA A 114 -1.40 10.88 -5.00
C ALA A 114 -2.10 10.13 -6.15
N VAL A 115 -3.23 9.47 -5.88
CA VAL A 115 -4.02 8.76 -6.90
C VAL A 115 -4.53 9.72 -7.98
N ALA A 116 -5.11 10.86 -7.58
CA ALA A 116 -5.60 11.88 -8.50
C ALA A 116 -4.46 12.41 -9.38
N SER A 117 -3.27 12.66 -8.81
CA SER A 117 -2.11 13.15 -9.55
C SER A 117 -1.64 12.16 -10.62
N ALA A 118 -1.60 10.86 -10.29
CA ALA A 118 -1.26 9.81 -11.25
C ALA A 118 -2.30 9.72 -12.38
N GLY A 119 -3.59 9.84 -12.05
CA GLY A 119 -4.68 9.88 -13.02
C GLY A 119 -4.63 11.08 -13.96
N LEU A 120 -4.42 12.28 -13.41
CA LEU A 120 -4.31 13.53 -14.17
C LEU A 120 -3.09 13.51 -15.09
N ALA A 121 -1.95 12.97 -14.63
CA ALA A 121 -0.74 12.85 -15.44
C ALA A 121 -0.94 12.00 -16.69
N LEU A 122 -1.81 10.98 -16.65
CA LEU A 122 -2.16 10.15 -17.82
C LEU A 122 -3.04 10.87 -18.85
N TRP A 123 -3.70 11.96 -18.47
CA TRP A 123 -4.60 12.73 -19.34
C TRP A 123 -3.86 13.73 -20.23
N LEU A 124 -2.76 14.27 -19.72
CA LEU A 124 -1.94 15.30 -20.36
C LEU A 124 -1.25 14.79 -21.64
N LYS A 125 -0.83 15.72 -22.51
CA LYS A 125 -0.11 15.43 -23.75
C LYS A 125 1.17 16.27 -23.85
N GLY A 126 2.18 15.76 -24.56
CA GLY A 126 3.42 16.49 -24.86
C GLY A 126 4.27 16.82 -23.63
N ALA A 127 4.95 17.97 -23.66
CA ALA A 127 5.84 18.41 -22.59
C ALA A 127 5.23 18.44 -21.16
N PRO A 128 4.00 18.95 -20.92
CA PRO A 128 3.45 19.00 -19.56
C PRO A 128 3.22 17.61 -18.97
N ARG A 129 2.94 16.60 -19.81
CA ARG A 129 2.82 15.21 -19.37
C ARG A 129 4.11 14.71 -18.75
N ARG A 130 5.27 15.02 -19.34
CA ARG A 130 6.57 14.58 -18.84
C ARG A 130 6.80 15.06 -17.40
N TYR A 131 6.58 16.35 -17.15
CA TYR A 131 6.75 16.92 -15.81
C TYR A 131 5.72 16.41 -14.83
N ALA A 132 4.46 16.28 -15.25
CA ALA A 132 3.39 15.74 -14.41
C ALA A 132 3.65 14.30 -13.98
N MET A 133 4.18 13.45 -14.87
CA MET A 133 4.54 12.07 -14.53
C MET A 133 5.65 12.00 -13.49
N VAL A 134 6.66 12.87 -13.57
CA VAL A 134 7.74 12.94 -12.57
C VAL A 134 7.20 13.45 -11.24
N ALA A 135 6.40 14.52 -11.25
CA ALA A 135 5.77 15.05 -10.04
C ALA A 135 4.86 14.02 -9.37
N ALA A 136 3.99 13.37 -10.14
CA ALA A 136 3.11 12.30 -9.64
C ALA A 136 3.93 11.12 -9.10
N SER A 137 5.04 10.75 -9.75
CA SER A 137 5.91 9.69 -9.23
C SER A 137 6.48 10.01 -7.85
N GLY A 138 6.87 11.27 -7.62
CA GLY A 138 7.34 11.70 -6.32
C GLY A 138 6.23 11.73 -5.27
N LEU A 139 5.05 12.21 -5.65
CA LEU A 139 3.90 12.27 -4.73
C LEU A 139 3.40 10.88 -4.32
N VAL A 140 3.34 9.93 -5.25
CA VAL A 140 2.96 8.54 -4.95
C VAL A 140 4.03 7.85 -4.09
N ALA A 141 5.32 8.03 -4.39
CA ALA A 141 6.41 7.48 -3.57
C ALA A 141 6.40 8.06 -2.14
N PHE A 142 6.20 9.37 -2.03
CA PHE A 142 6.07 10.06 -0.75
C PHE A 142 4.87 9.53 0.05
N SER A 143 3.70 9.43 -0.60
CA SER A 143 2.49 8.89 0.03
C SER A 143 2.70 7.45 0.51
N LEU A 144 3.27 6.58 -0.34
CA LEU A 144 3.51 5.18 0.05
C LEU A 144 4.47 5.07 1.22
N SER A 145 5.53 5.87 1.23
CA SER A 145 6.51 5.88 2.31
C SER A 145 5.89 6.34 3.64
N LEU A 146 4.92 7.27 3.60
CA LEU A 146 4.15 7.65 4.79
C LEU A 146 3.34 6.49 5.33
N PHE A 147 2.67 5.72 4.47
CA PHE A 147 1.93 4.53 4.91
C PHE A 147 2.86 3.47 5.50
N ILE A 148 4.00 3.20 4.85
CA ILE A 148 4.99 2.23 5.33
C ILE A 148 5.55 2.63 6.70
N GLY A 149 5.91 3.90 6.90
CA GLY A 149 6.48 4.35 8.17
C GLY A 149 5.45 4.61 9.27
N LEU A 150 4.17 4.78 8.94
CA LEU A 150 3.09 4.90 9.94
C LEU A 150 2.60 3.55 10.46
N ASP A 151 2.65 2.50 9.63
CA ASP A 151 2.27 1.12 9.99
C ASP A 151 3.38 0.38 10.77
N ASP A 152 4.42 1.11 11.20
CA ASP A 152 5.66 0.58 11.77
C ASP A 152 5.43 -0.36 12.97
N LEU A 153 5.65 -1.66 12.73
CA LEU A 153 5.84 -2.68 13.74
C LEU A 153 7.31 -2.59 14.15
N GLY A 154 7.64 -1.89 15.25
CA GLY A 154 8.99 -1.48 15.67
C GLY A 154 10.11 -2.54 15.85
N VAL A 155 10.01 -3.74 15.27
CA VAL A 155 11.05 -4.77 15.13
C VAL A 155 11.12 -5.22 13.66
N GLY A 156 12.31 -5.18 13.02
CA GLY A 156 12.49 -5.65 11.62
C GLY A 156 12.28 -4.59 10.53
N ILE A 157 12.35 -3.30 10.90
CA ILE A 157 12.06 -2.12 10.06
C ILE A 157 12.75 -2.17 8.69
N ALA A 158 14.04 -2.52 8.66
CA ALA A 158 14.80 -2.54 7.41
C ALA A 158 14.29 -3.63 6.45
N ASP A 159 13.96 -4.82 6.96
CA ASP A 159 13.47 -5.93 6.15
C ASP A 159 12.07 -5.64 5.64
N PHE A 160 11.18 -5.15 6.51
CA PHE A 160 9.83 -4.71 6.12
C PHE A 160 9.85 -3.61 5.06
N ALA A 161 10.58 -2.52 5.32
CA ALA A 161 10.70 -1.40 4.39
C ALA A 161 11.34 -1.82 3.06
N SER A 162 12.33 -2.73 3.09
CA SER A 162 12.96 -3.25 1.88
C SER A 162 12.00 -4.11 1.06
N GLY A 163 11.21 -4.98 1.71
CA GLY A 163 10.16 -5.76 1.06
C GLY A 163 9.11 -4.88 0.38
N ALA A 164 8.68 -3.84 1.08
CA ALA A 164 7.75 -2.85 0.54
C ALA A 164 8.36 -2.09 -0.66
N LEU A 165 9.62 -1.68 -0.56
CA LEU A 165 10.37 -1.03 -1.64
C LEU A 165 10.49 -1.93 -2.87
N PHE A 166 10.88 -3.19 -2.70
CA PHE A 166 11.00 -4.11 -3.82
C PHE A 166 9.66 -4.39 -4.48
N CYS A 167 8.59 -4.56 -3.69
CA CYS A 167 7.25 -4.75 -4.21
C CYS A 167 6.75 -3.52 -4.98
N ALA A 168 6.93 -2.32 -4.44
CA ALA A 168 6.55 -1.06 -5.08
C ALA A 168 7.32 -0.82 -6.39
N LEU A 169 8.64 -1.04 -6.39
CA LEU A 169 9.46 -0.94 -7.60
C LEU A 169 9.07 -2.00 -8.63
N TRP A 170 8.76 -3.21 -8.19
CA TRP A 170 8.29 -4.26 -9.07
C TRP A 170 6.94 -3.87 -9.73
N LEU A 171 5.96 -3.40 -8.96
CA LEU A 171 4.68 -2.89 -9.47
C LEU A 171 4.85 -1.73 -10.46
N LEU A 172 5.85 -0.86 -10.25
CA LEU A 172 6.12 0.25 -11.15
C LEU A 172 6.81 -0.18 -12.45
N VAL A 173 7.91 -0.95 -12.33
CA VAL A 173 8.81 -1.25 -13.45
C VAL A 173 8.27 -2.38 -14.31
N SER A 174 7.71 -3.41 -13.69
CA SER A 174 7.39 -4.67 -14.35
C SER A 174 6.28 -4.55 -15.41
N PRO A 175 5.07 -4.06 -15.09
CA PRO A 175 4.05 -3.83 -16.12
C PRO A 175 4.49 -2.77 -17.14
N GLY A 176 5.28 -1.77 -16.72
CA GLY A 176 5.74 -0.68 -17.56
C GLY A 176 6.69 -1.16 -18.66
N LEU A 177 7.64 -2.02 -18.30
CA LEU A 177 8.55 -2.67 -19.25
C LEU A 177 7.82 -3.60 -20.22
N LEU A 178 6.85 -4.37 -19.73
CA LEU A 178 6.06 -5.27 -20.56
C LEU A 178 5.20 -4.49 -21.56
N LEU A 179 4.47 -3.48 -21.08
CA LEU A 179 3.59 -2.64 -21.90
C LEU A 179 4.38 -1.83 -22.94
N ARG A 180 5.61 -1.41 -22.61
CA ARG A 180 6.50 -0.70 -23.53
C ARG A 180 6.84 -1.52 -24.77
N GLN A 181 6.86 -2.86 -24.69
CA GLN A 181 7.06 -3.72 -25.86
C GLN A 181 5.95 -3.61 -26.91
N PHE A 182 4.76 -3.14 -26.49
CA PHE A 182 3.57 -2.96 -27.32
C PHE A 182 3.21 -1.48 -27.49
N ARG A 183 4.16 -0.56 -27.23
CA ARG A 183 3.93 0.89 -27.34
C ARG A 183 3.39 1.25 -28.73
N GLY A 184 2.26 1.94 -28.75
CA GLY A 184 1.66 2.47 -29.98
C GLY A 184 0.54 3.48 -29.69
N PRO A 185 0.02 4.15 -30.74
CA PRO A 185 -1.06 5.14 -30.59
C PRO A 185 -2.31 4.59 -29.89
N TRP A 186 -2.54 3.28 -29.99
CA TRP A 186 -3.65 2.58 -29.33
C TRP A 186 -3.64 2.72 -27.81
N LEU A 187 -2.47 2.89 -27.16
CA LEU A 187 -2.35 3.05 -25.70
C LEU A 187 -2.93 4.36 -25.17
N ILE A 188 -3.10 5.36 -26.03
CA ILE A 188 -3.60 6.69 -25.64
C ILE A 188 -5.02 6.59 -25.09
N ILE A 189 -5.87 5.74 -25.67
CA ILE A 189 -7.27 5.62 -25.25
C ILE A 189 -7.36 4.88 -23.89
N PRO A 190 -6.79 3.68 -23.72
CA PRO A 190 -6.79 2.99 -22.43
C PRO A 190 -6.13 3.80 -21.31
N SER A 191 -5.02 4.50 -21.58
CA SER A 191 -4.35 5.32 -20.55
C SER A 191 -5.25 6.43 -20.02
N ARG A 192 -6.06 7.04 -20.89
CA ARG A 192 -7.02 8.08 -20.53
C ARG A 192 -8.20 7.52 -19.75
N ILE A 193 -8.70 6.36 -20.15
CA ILE A 193 -9.78 5.66 -19.43
C ILE A 193 -9.32 5.36 -18.01
N ILE A 194 -8.14 4.73 -17.86
CA ILE A 194 -7.56 4.42 -16.56
C ILE A 194 -7.30 5.70 -15.76
N GLY A 195 -6.75 6.74 -16.40
CA GLY A 195 -6.55 8.04 -15.76
C GLY A 195 -7.84 8.65 -15.21
N SER A 196 -8.93 8.59 -15.97
CA SER A 196 -10.25 9.04 -15.51
C SER A 196 -10.78 8.21 -14.35
N TRP A 197 -10.60 6.89 -14.36
CA TRP A 197 -10.98 6.03 -13.23
C TRP A 197 -10.18 6.34 -11.97
N LEU A 198 -8.88 6.60 -12.07
CA LEU A 198 -8.05 6.99 -10.92
C LEU A 198 -8.56 8.30 -10.30
N VAL A 199 -8.93 9.28 -11.11
CA VAL A 199 -9.51 10.54 -10.62
C VAL A 199 -10.86 10.29 -9.94
N VAL A 200 -11.72 9.45 -10.52
CA VAL A 200 -13.02 9.08 -9.90
C VAL A 200 -12.82 8.38 -8.56
N ILE A 201 -11.90 7.41 -8.48
CA ILE A 201 -11.58 6.71 -7.23
C ILE A 201 -11.07 7.70 -6.19
N ALA A 202 -10.15 8.59 -6.56
CA ALA A 202 -9.65 9.62 -5.65
C ALA A 202 -10.77 10.52 -5.11
N ILE A 203 -11.74 10.91 -5.94
CA ILE A 203 -12.91 11.68 -5.52
C ILE A 203 -13.78 10.88 -4.56
N ILE A 204 -14.09 9.62 -4.88
CA ILE A 204 -14.92 8.75 -4.02
C ILE A 204 -14.26 8.59 -2.66
N VAL A 205 -12.97 8.23 -2.61
CA VAL A 205 -12.22 8.07 -1.36
C VAL A 205 -12.20 9.38 -0.58
N THR A 206 -11.95 10.51 -1.23
CA THR A 206 -11.97 11.83 -0.58
C THR A 206 -13.34 12.11 0.05
N VAL A 207 -14.43 11.92 -0.69
CA VAL A 207 -15.80 12.14 -0.19
C VAL A 207 -16.11 11.20 0.98
N SER A 208 -15.70 9.93 0.89
CA SER A 208 -15.85 8.95 1.98
C SER A 208 -15.13 9.34 3.27
N LEU A 209 -14.06 10.15 3.19
CA LEU A 209 -13.36 10.68 4.37
C LEU A 209 -14.14 11.83 5.04
N TYR A 210 -15.03 12.51 4.32
CA TYR A 210 -15.82 13.65 4.83
C TYR A 210 -17.28 13.31 5.15
N VAL A 211 -17.84 12.23 4.59
CA VAL A 211 -19.21 11.80 4.85
C VAL A 211 -19.19 10.77 5.97
N PRO A 212 -19.67 11.09 7.19
CA PRO A 212 -19.80 10.10 8.24
C PRO A 212 -20.84 9.06 7.80
N MET A 213 -20.39 7.85 7.47
CA MET A 213 -21.31 6.73 7.32
C MET A 213 -21.78 6.35 8.73
N PRO A 214 -23.10 6.27 8.98
CA PRO A 214 -23.60 5.77 10.25
C PRO A 214 -23.16 4.31 10.39
N VAL A 215 -22.07 4.08 11.10
CA VAL A 215 -21.69 2.76 11.58
C VAL A 215 -22.73 2.42 12.62
N VAL A 216 -23.75 1.66 12.21
CA VAL A 216 -24.60 0.95 13.16
C VAL A 216 -23.69 -0.10 13.78
N ALA A 217 -23.04 0.27 14.88
CA ALA A 217 -22.35 -0.70 15.71
C ALA A 217 -23.35 -1.81 16.00
N PRO A 218 -22.97 -3.10 15.84
CA PRO A 218 -23.78 -4.19 16.34
C PRO A 218 -24.16 -3.85 17.79
N PRO A 219 -25.44 -3.96 18.18
CA PRO A 219 -25.80 -3.73 19.56
C PRO A 219 -24.87 -4.59 20.42
N PRO A 220 -24.34 -4.04 21.53
CA PRO A 220 -23.54 -4.84 22.44
C PRO A 220 -24.29 -6.13 22.76
N PRO A 221 -23.60 -7.27 22.90
CA PRO A 221 -24.24 -8.51 23.31
C PRO A 221 -25.15 -8.20 24.50
N THR A 222 -26.45 -8.40 24.33
CA THR A 222 -27.39 -8.32 25.44
C THR A 222 -27.11 -9.53 26.32
N ASP A 223 -26.11 -9.41 27.17
CA ASP A 223 -25.96 -10.30 28.30
C ASP A 223 -27.24 -10.16 29.11
N GLY A 224 -27.97 -11.26 29.21
CA GLY A 224 -29.27 -11.38 29.87
C GLY A 224 -29.17 -11.24 31.39
N LEU A 225 -28.57 -10.16 31.88
CA LEU A 225 -28.58 -9.81 33.29
C LEU A 225 -29.47 -8.59 33.48
N GLN A 226 -30.66 -8.91 33.97
CA GLN A 226 -31.67 -7.98 34.45
C GLN A 226 -31.01 -6.86 35.26
N SER A 227 -31.16 -5.63 34.77
CA SER A 227 -30.85 -4.41 35.48
C SER A 227 -31.77 -4.27 36.70
N GLY A 228 -31.30 -4.69 37.87
CA GLY A 228 -31.77 -4.14 39.15
C GLY A 228 -31.11 -2.78 39.37
N PRO A 229 -31.79 -1.80 39.99
CA PRO A 229 -31.27 -0.45 40.15
C PRO A 229 -30.04 -0.44 41.08
N LEU A 230 -28.98 0.21 40.59
CA LEU A 230 -27.71 0.44 41.28
C LEU A 230 -27.90 1.20 42.60
N SER A 231 -27.49 0.59 43.71
CA SER A 231 -27.24 1.29 44.98
C SER A 231 -25.74 1.38 45.24
N ASP A 232 -25.25 2.61 45.21
CA ASP A 232 -24.03 3.17 45.82
C ASP A 232 -22.79 2.28 46.06
N GLY A 233 -21.72 2.59 45.31
CA GLY A 233 -20.43 2.88 45.95
C GLY A 233 -19.42 1.76 46.15
N THR A 234 -19.29 0.76 45.27
CA THR A 234 -18.18 -0.20 45.35
C THR A 234 -17.46 -0.37 44.02
N LEU A 235 -16.14 -0.14 44.02
CA LEU A 235 -15.23 -0.43 42.92
C LEU A 235 -15.34 -1.91 42.53
N LEU A 236 -15.60 -2.20 41.25
CA LEU A 236 -15.49 -3.54 40.71
C LEU A 236 -14.00 -3.93 40.69
N GLU A 237 -13.60 -4.74 41.67
CA GLU A 237 -12.40 -5.56 41.58
C GLU A 237 -12.47 -6.43 40.31
N ILE A 238 -11.44 -6.32 39.48
CA ILE A 238 -11.21 -7.24 38.37
C ILE A 238 -10.72 -8.55 39.00
N PRO A 239 -11.43 -9.68 38.87
CA PRO A 239 -10.90 -10.96 39.32
C PRO A 239 -9.74 -11.33 38.38
N LEU A 240 -8.53 -11.34 38.91
CA LEU A 240 -7.39 -11.99 38.26
C LEU A 240 -7.58 -13.50 38.48
N ASP A 241 -7.91 -14.22 37.40
CA ASP A 241 -7.88 -15.69 37.37
C ASP A 241 -6.44 -16.16 37.62
N ASP A 242 -6.18 -16.63 38.84
CA ASP A 242 -4.95 -17.36 39.18
C ASP A 242 -5.15 -18.85 38.87
N GLN A 243 -4.45 -19.32 37.85
CA GLN A 243 -4.46 -20.73 37.47
C GLN A 243 -3.64 -21.57 38.46
N GLY A 244 -4.36 -22.31 39.30
CA GLY A 244 -4.10 -23.72 39.60
C GLY A 244 -2.74 -24.12 40.18
N VAL A 245 -2.70 -24.32 41.50
CA VAL A 245 -1.91 -25.40 42.12
C VAL A 245 -2.76 -26.04 43.23
N SER A 246 -2.93 -27.36 43.15
CA SER A 246 -3.73 -28.20 44.03
C SER A 246 -3.04 -28.36 45.40
N GLU A 247 -3.67 -27.92 46.49
CA GLU A 247 -3.23 -28.25 47.86
C GLU A 247 -3.82 -29.60 48.31
N ASP A 248 -2.93 -30.58 48.43
CA ASP A 248 -3.08 -31.84 49.13
C ASP A 248 -3.23 -31.58 50.64
N SER A 249 -4.30 -32.08 51.27
CA SER A 249 -4.63 -31.83 52.67
C SER A 249 -3.85 -32.76 53.62
N PRO A 250 -3.33 -32.29 54.78
CA PRO A 250 -2.84 -33.19 55.82
C PRO A 250 -3.98 -33.63 56.77
N PRO A 251 -3.89 -34.83 57.38
CA PRO A 251 -4.99 -35.39 58.18
C PRO A 251 -5.04 -34.83 59.61
N THR A 252 -6.26 -34.69 60.12
CA THR A 252 -6.57 -34.40 61.52
C THR A 252 -6.21 -35.59 62.42
N PRO A 253 -5.55 -35.39 63.59
CA PRO A 253 -5.43 -36.44 64.59
C PRO A 253 -6.62 -36.42 65.56
N GLU A 254 -7.25 -37.58 65.74
CA GLU A 254 -8.19 -37.88 66.82
C GLU A 254 -7.47 -37.98 68.18
N GLN A 255 -8.01 -37.32 69.21
CA GLN A 255 -8.18 -37.86 70.57
C GLN A 255 -9.45 -37.27 71.19
#